data_AF-A0A6J4JDU6-F1
#
_entry.id   AF-A0A6J4JDU6-F1
#
_cell.length_a   1.000
_cell.length_b   1.000
_cell.length_c   1.000
_cell.angle_alpha   90.00
_cell.angle_beta   90.00
_cell.angle_gamma   90.00
#
_symmetry.space_group_name_H-M   'P 1'
#
loop_
_entity.id
_entity.type
_entity.pdbx_description
1 polymer ?
#
loop_
_entity_poly.entity_id
_entity_poly.type
_entity_poly.pdbx_seq_one_letter_code
_entity_poly.pdbx_strand_id
1 'polypeptide(L)'
;FNNAAGTDALAMMADIHRRGNMPLPQGVGQLDLFEQRKLVSFVGGGWNLNRLGQRDNPAFNDLRLALAPQKDASKPSWWAQSHQIALPKPQKMDDAKRAAAFDFAHWLAENSLAWAEAGQVPANRKVLTSDAFQKSTHPVHKHLATWVKNLPSAGFMQLHPKHVDVEDQLAPVLAKAVTGQVSAQAALAEADQLVNTILSQ
;
A
#
# COMPACT_ATOMS: atom_id res chain seq x y z
N PHE A 1 -1.99 13.59 -15.20
CA PHE A 1 -2.22 12.13 -15.39
C PHE A 1 -3.09 11.85 -16.61
N ASN A 2 -3.94 12.79 -17.07
CA ASN A 2 -4.71 12.67 -18.30
C ASN A 2 -3.82 12.84 -19.56
N ASN A 3 -3.15 11.76 -19.96
CA ASN A 3 -2.28 11.70 -21.13
C ASN A 3 -2.17 10.24 -21.63
N ALA A 4 -1.42 10.00 -22.71
CA ALA A 4 -1.27 8.66 -23.30
C ALA A 4 -0.80 7.60 -22.29
N ALA A 5 0.14 7.93 -21.40
CA ALA A 5 0.63 6.99 -20.39
C ALA A 5 -0.46 6.65 -19.35
N GLY A 6 -1.28 7.63 -18.95
CA GLY A 6 -2.44 7.41 -18.09
C GLY A 6 -3.51 6.55 -18.76
N THR A 7 -3.80 6.80 -20.03
CA THR A 7 -4.76 6.02 -20.82
C THR A 7 -4.33 4.56 -20.93
N ASP A 8 -3.06 4.32 -21.26
CA ASP A 8 -2.47 2.98 -21.29
C ASP A 8 -2.55 2.26 -19.94
N ALA A 9 -2.24 2.97 -18.84
CA ALA A 9 -2.28 2.39 -17.51
C ALA A 9 -3.70 1.96 -17.12
N LEU A 10 -4.69 2.81 -17.38
CA LEU A 10 -6.08 2.53 -17.06
C LEU A 10 -6.66 1.42 -17.95
N ALA A 11 -6.23 1.34 -19.22
CA ALA A 11 -6.55 0.22 -20.11
C ALA A 11 -5.94 -1.11 -19.63
N MET A 12 -4.69 -1.10 -19.14
CA MET A 12 -4.07 -2.28 -18.52
C MET A 12 -4.83 -2.72 -17.26
N MET A 13 -5.27 -1.78 -16.42
CA MET A 13 -6.08 -2.09 -15.24
C MET A 13 -7.43 -2.71 -15.61
N ALA A 14 -8.11 -2.19 -16.65
CA ALA A 14 -9.33 -2.78 -17.18
C ALA A 14 -9.12 -4.19 -17.75
N ASP A 15 -8.00 -4.43 -18.45
CA ASP A 15 -7.66 -5.76 -18.96
C ASP A 15 -7.40 -6.76 -17.82
N ILE A 16 -6.66 -6.34 -16.77
CA ILE A 16 -6.44 -7.14 -15.56
C ILE A 16 -7.78 -7.44 -14.88
N HIS A 17 -8.65 -6.45 -14.71
CA HIS A 17 -9.96 -6.64 -14.09
C HIS A 17 -10.79 -7.69 -14.85
N ARG A 18 -10.86 -7.55 -16.18
CA ARG A 18 -11.59 -8.48 -17.05
C ARG A 18 -11.01 -9.89 -17.04
N ARG A 19 -9.68 -10.03 -17.08
CA ARG A 19 -9.00 -11.35 -17.10
C ARG A 19 -8.90 -12.00 -15.73
N GLY A 20 -8.94 -11.22 -14.65
CA GLY A 20 -8.78 -11.66 -13.27
C GLY A 20 -10.07 -12.17 -12.61
N ASN A 21 -11.13 -12.43 -13.38
CA ASN A 21 -12.45 -12.84 -12.88
C ASN A 21 -13.04 -11.87 -11.84
N MET A 22 -12.83 -10.56 -12.05
CA MET A 22 -13.42 -9.51 -11.23
C MET A 22 -14.79 -9.06 -11.81
N PRO A 23 -15.70 -8.52 -10.98
CA PRO A 23 -15.59 -8.34 -9.53
C PRO A 23 -15.69 -9.66 -8.77
N LEU A 24 -15.05 -9.71 -7.61
CA LEU A 24 -15.23 -10.80 -6.64
C LEU A 24 -16.68 -10.82 -6.14
N PRO A 25 -17.16 -11.97 -5.61
CA PRO A 25 -18.48 -12.06 -4.99
C PRO A 25 -18.73 -10.92 -3.99
N GLN A 26 -19.90 -10.29 -4.09
CA GLN A 26 -20.24 -9.14 -3.24
C GLN A 26 -20.23 -9.52 -1.75
N GLY A 27 -19.77 -8.58 -0.92
CA GLY A 27 -19.77 -8.73 0.53
C GLY A 27 -18.63 -9.57 1.11
N VAL A 28 -17.70 -10.06 0.30
CA VAL A 28 -16.53 -10.83 0.79
C VAL A 28 -15.23 -10.18 0.30
N GLY A 29 -14.30 -9.91 1.22
CA GLY A 29 -13.01 -9.34 0.90
C GLY A 29 -12.08 -10.33 0.20
N GLN A 30 -11.17 -9.84 -0.64
CA GLN A 30 -10.14 -10.66 -1.31
C GLN A 30 -9.29 -11.47 -0.32
N LEU A 31 -9.00 -10.91 0.85
CA LEU A 31 -8.24 -11.56 1.92
C LEU A 31 -8.97 -12.78 2.46
N ASP A 32 -10.29 -12.66 2.69
CA ASP A 32 -11.11 -13.75 3.20
C ASP A 32 -11.26 -14.86 2.16
N LEU A 33 -11.43 -14.51 0.88
CA LEU A 33 -11.46 -15.48 -0.21
C LEU A 33 -10.14 -16.23 -0.36
N PHE A 34 -9.01 -15.53 -0.19
CA PHE A 34 -7.68 -16.16 -0.21
C PHE A 34 -7.51 -17.15 0.95
N GLU A 35 -7.87 -16.74 2.18
CA GLU A 35 -7.80 -17.61 3.36
C GLU A 35 -8.74 -18.82 3.26
N GLN A 36 -9.92 -18.64 2.65
CA GLN A 36 -10.86 -19.73 2.35
C GLN A 36 -10.44 -20.60 1.15
N ARG A 37 -9.25 -20.36 0.57
CA ARG A 37 -8.73 -21.07 -0.61
C ARG A 37 -9.63 -20.96 -1.85
N LYS A 38 -10.41 -19.88 -1.94
CA LYS A 38 -11.28 -19.53 -3.08
C LYS A 38 -10.65 -18.51 -4.02
N LEU A 39 -9.51 -17.94 -3.64
CA LEU A 39 -8.72 -17.02 -4.45
C LEU A 39 -7.26 -17.48 -4.48
N VAL A 40 -6.69 -17.65 -5.67
CA VAL A 40 -5.32 -18.16 -5.84
C VAL A 40 -4.27 -17.10 -5.53
N SER A 41 -4.55 -15.84 -5.89
CA SER A 41 -3.63 -14.72 -5.68
C SER A 41 -4.40 -13.41 -5.65
N PHE A 42 -3.89 -12.41 -4.93
CA PHE A 42 -4.39 -11.05 -4.95
C PHE A 42 -3.24 -10.06 -4.79
N VAL A 43 -3.46 -8.80 -5.21
CA VAL A 43 -2.52 -7.71 -4.96
C VAL A 43 -2.89 -7.07 -3.61
N GLY A 44 -1.93 -7.03 -2.69
CA GLY A 44 -2.12 -6.45 -1.36
C GLY A 44 -0.81 -5.96 -0.77
N GLY A 45 -0.91 -5.24 0.34
CA GLY A 45 0.25 -4.78 1.11
C GLY A 45 0.66 -5.74 2.21
N GLY A 46 1.79 -5.42 2.83
CA GLY A 46 2.39 -6.21 3.91
C GLY A 46 1.51 -6.33 5.17
N TRP A 47 0.59 -5.39 5.39
CA TRP A 47 -0.35 -5.44 6.52
C TRP A 47 -1.14 -6.75 6.61
N ASN A 48 -1.39 -7.45 5.49
CA ASN A 48 -2.09 -8.73 5.50
C ASN A 48 -1.30 -9.86 6.21
N LEU A 49 0.02 -9.70 6.36
CA LEU A 49 0.87 -10.70 7.03
C LEU A 49 0.59 -10.81 8.52
N ASN A 50 0.00 -9.79 9.14
CA ASN A 50 -0.43 -9.88 10.55
C ASN A 50 -1.45 -11.02 10.78
N ARG A 51 -2.22 -11.38 9.73
CA ARG A 51 -3.24 -12.42 9.71
C ARG A 51 -2.73 -13.67 9.00
N LEU A 52 -2.24 -13.53 7.77
CA LEU A 52 -1.82 -14.67 6.93
C LEU A 52 -0.51 -15.31 7.40
N GLY A 53 0.35 -14.55 8.09
CA GLY A 53 1.63 -15.01 8.60
C GLY A 53 1.55 -15.76 9.93
N GLN A 54 0.35 -15.92 10.50
CA GLN A 54 0.13 -16.68 11.72
C GLN A 54 0.14 -18.18 11.45
N ARG A 55 0.80 -18.97 12.30
CA ARG A 55 1.03 -20.40 12.05
C ARG A 55 -0.23 -21.25 12.00
N ASP A 56 -1.28 -20.81 12.68
CA ASP A 56 -2.60 -21.42 12.71
C ASP A 56 -3.50 -20.98 11.53
N ASN A 57 -3.04 -20.01 10.72
CA ASN A 57 -3.78 -19.56 9.56
C ASN A 57 -3.85 -20.67 8.48
N PRO A 58 -5.03 -20.97 7.91
CA PRO A 58 -5.19 -22.00 6.87
C PRO A 58 -4.33 -21.80 5.61
N ALA A 59 -3.91 -20.57 5.33
CA ALA A 59 -3.06 -20.22 4.19
C ALA A 59 -1.56 -20.20 4.54
N PHE A 60 -1.16 -20.33 5.81
CA PHE A 60 0.22 -20.12 6.28
C PHE A 60 1.27 -20.90 5.48
N ASN A 61 1.07 -22.21 5.33
CA ASN A 61 2.02 -23.09 4.64
C ASN A 61 2.11 -22.82 3.13
N ASP A 62 1.02 -22.31 2.56
CA ASP A 62 0.85 -22.06 1.12
C ASP A 62 1.14 -20.58 0.76
N LEU A 63 1.35 -19.71 1.76
CA LEU A 63 1.57 -18.28 1.56
C LEU A 63 2.87 -18.04 0.80
N ARG A 64 2.76 -17.42 -0.38
CA ARG A 64 3.89 -16.99 -1.20
C ARG A 64 3.72 -15.53 -1.56
N LEU A 65 4.83 -14.79 -1.51
CA LEU A 65 4.87 -13.39 -1.87
C LEU A 65 5.72 -13.22 -3.13
N ALA A 66 5.14 -12.53 -4.09
CA ALA A 66 5.83 -12.07 -5.30
C ALA A 66 5.51 -10.59 -5.50
N LEU A 67 6.37 -9.93 -6.25
CA LEU A 67 6.11 -8.55 -6.69
C LEU A 67 4.98 -8.56 -7.73
N ALA A 68 4.05 -7.60 -7.63
CA ALA A 68 2.93 -7.51 -8.57
C ALA A 68 3.43 -7.25 -10.01
N PRO A 69 2.76 -7.72 -11.07
CA PRO A 69 3.21 -7.48 -12.43
C PRO A 69 3.39 -5.99 -12.76
N GLN A 70 4.47 -5.65 -13.47
CA GLN A 70 4.80 -4.30 -13.93
C GLN A 70 4.59 -4.22 -15.45
N LYS A 71 4.17 -3.05 -15.97
CA LYS A 71 4.08 -2.82 -17.42
C LYS A 71 5.43 -2.98 -18.11
N ASP A 72 6.48 -2.40 -17.50
CA ASP A 72 7.87 -2.53 -17.94
C ASP A 72 8.72 -3.09 -16.80
N ALA A 73 9.10 -4.36 -16.90
CA ALA A 73 9.93 -5.04 -15.90
C ALA A 73 11.36 -4.46 -15.82
N SER A 74 11.83 -3.76 -16.85
CA SER A 74 13.14 -3.10 -16.85
C SER A 74 13.14 -1.76 -16.11
N LYS A 75 11.94 -1.17 -15.91
CA LYS A 75 11.72 0.09 -15.20
C LYS A 75 10.58 -0.05 -14.19
N PRO A 76 10.75 -0.90 -13.17
CA PRO A 76 9.70 -1.13 -12.19
C PRO A 76 9.41 0.15 -11.40
N SER A 77 8.14 0.40 -11.12
CA SER A 77 7.71 1.47 -10.22
C SER A 77 6.76 0.90 -9.19
N TRP A 78 7.11 1.08 -7.91
CA TRP A 78 6.28 0.61 -6.80
C TRP A 78 5.75 1.79 -6.03
N TRP A 79 4.51 1.69 -5.62
CA TRP A 79 3.96 2.61 -4.66
C TRP A 79 4.49 2.28 -3.26
N ALA A 80 4.95 3.30 -2.55
CA ALA A 80 5.26 3.25 -1.13
C ALA A 80 4.39 4.25 -0.37
N GLN A 81 4.04 3.83 0.84
CA GLN A 81 3.40 4.63 1.87
C GLN A 81 4.02 4.26 3.21
N SER A 82 3.93 5.15 4.19
CA SER A 82 4.53 4.94 5.50
C SER A 82 3.62 5.48 6.59
N HIS A 83 3.42 4.67 7.65
CA HIS A 83 2.75 5.13 8.85
C HIS A 83 3.61 6.19 9.53
N GLN A 84 2.99 7.33 9.87
CA GLN A 84 3.67 8.44 10.52
C GLN A 84 3.15 8.61 11.95
N ILE A 85 4.05 8.93 12.87
CA ILE A 85 3.67 9.39 14.21
C ILE A 85 3.59 10.91 14.13
N ALA A 86 2.39 11.47 14.28
CA ALA A 86 2.17 12.90 14.28
C ALA A 86 1.84 13.40 15.69
N LEU A 87 2.52 14.46 16.12
CA LEU A 87 2.18 15.13 17.37
C LEU A 87 1.19 16.26 17.09
N PRO A 88 0.00 16.27 17.74
CA PRO A 88 -0.95 17.35 17.56
C PRO A 88 -0.36 18.68 18.06
N LYS A 89 -0.88 19.79 17.53
CA LYS A 89 -0.55 21.14 17.98
C LYS A 89 -1.68 21.68 18.86
N PRO A 90 -1.68 21.41 20.18
CA PRO A 90 -2.70 21.93 21.08
C PRO A 90 -2.61 23.46 21.20
N GLN A 91 -3.73 24.10 21.58
CA GLN A 91 -3.75 25.56 21.86
C GLN A 91 -2.80 25.95 23.00
N LYS A 92 -2.71 25.10 24.03
CA LYS A 92 -1.75 25.23 25.13
C LYS A 92 -0.81 24.03 25.10
N MET A 93 0.48 24.30 24.94
CA MET A 93 1.51 23.27 24.99
C MET A 93 1.87 22.96 26.44
N ASP A 94 1.98 21.66 26.74
CA ASP A 94 2.61 21.17 27.97
C ASP A 94 3.95 20.57 27.56
N ASP A 95 5.04 21.26 27.93
CA ASP A 95 6.38 20.91 27.49
C ASP A 95 6.83 19.54 28.00
N ALA A 96 6.39 19.15 29.21
CA ALA A 96 6.71 17.84 29.78
C ALA A 96 6.00 16.72 29.00
N LYS A 97 4.73 16.92 28.63
CA LYS A 97 4.00 15.96 27.77
C LYS A 97 4.57 15.90 26.36
N ARG A 98 4.97 17.04 25.80
CA ARG A 98 5.61 17.08 24.48
C ARG A 98 6.93 16.31 24.50
N ALA A 99 7.78 16.52 25.50
CA ALA A 99 9.03 15.76 25.66
C ALA A 99 8.77 14.25 25.78
N ALA A 100 7.85 13.83 26.65
CA ALA A 100 7.51 12.42 26.80
C ALA A 100 6.96 11.79 25.51
N ALA A 101 6.18 12.54 24.71
CA ALA A 101 5.68 12.07 23.43
C ALA A 101 6.81 11.90 22.39
N PHE A 102 7.81 12.79 22.39
CA PHE A 102 9.01 12.64 21.57
C PHE A 102 9.84 11.43 21.99
N ASP A 103 10.06 11.23 23.29
CA ASP A 103 10.81 10.09 23.82
C ASP A 103 10.14 8.77 23.41
N PHE A 104 8.80 8.70 23.52
CA PHE A 104 8.04 7.53 23.08
C PHE A 104 8.17 7.29 21.57
N ALA A 105 8.00 8.33 20.74
CA ALA A 105 8.10 8.21 19.29
C ALA A 105 9.52 7.76 18.86
N HIS A 106 10.55 8.29 19.51
CA HIS A 106 11.93 7.90 19.28
C HIS A 106 12.18 6.44 19.69
N TRP A 107 11.76 6.06 20.89
CA TRP A 107 11.87 4.68 21.37
C TRP A 107 11.16 3.70 20.42
N LEU A 108 9.94 4.01 19.98
CA LEU A 108 9.19 3.16 19.06
C LEU A 108 9.92 3.01 17.72
N ALA A 109 10.51 4.08 17.19
CA ALA A 109 11.29 4.03 15.95
C ALA A 109 12.54 3.14 16.09
N GLU A 110 13.26 3.20 17.22
CA GLU A 110 14.43 2.36 17.49
C GLU A 110 14.09 0.91 17.80
N ASN A 111 12.89 0.65 18.33
CA ASN A 111 12.40 -0.68 18.71
C ASN A 111 11.40 -1.27 17.69
N SER A 112 11.45 -0.79 16.44
CA SER A 112 10.50 -1.15 15.38
C SER A 112 10.63 -2.58 14.85
N LEU A 113 11.58 -3.39 15.35
CA LEU A 113 11.70 -4.80 14.95
C LEU A 113 10.46 -5.61 15.34
N ALA A 114 9.97 -5.45 16.58
CA ALA A 114 8.76 -6.14 17.02
C ALA A 114 7.53 -5.70 16.22
N TRP A 115 7.48 -4.42 15.83
CA TRP A 115 6.40 -3.92 14.99
C TRP A 115 6.42 -4.52 13.57
N ALA A 116 7.59 -4.94 13.07
CA ALA A 116 7.68 -5.60 11.77
C ALA A 116 6.95 -6.95 11.72
N GLU A 117 6.70 -7.58 12.88
CA GLU A 117 5.88 -8.79 12.99
C GLU A 117 4.42 -8.54 12.58
N ALA A 118 3.96 -7.28 12.60
CA ALA A 118 2.66 -6.87 12.07
C ALA A 118 2.64 -6.72 10.53
N GLY A 119 3.72 -7.06 9.84
CA GLY A 119 3.78 -7.09 8.38
C GLY A 119 4.26 -5.80 7.72
N GLN A 120 4.95 -4.92 8.45
CA GLN A 120 5.50 -3.69 7.90
C GLN A 120 7.02 -3.75 7.82
N VAL A 121 7.59 -3.23 6.72
CA VAL A 121 9.06 -3.08 6.61
C VAL A 121 9.51 -1.98 7.56
N PRO A 122 10.51 -2.21 8.44
CA PRO A 122 11.05 -1.17 9.31
C PRO A 122 11.55 0.04 8.51
N ALA A 123 11.03 1.23 8.84
CA ALA A 123 11.52 2.47 8.27
C ALA A 123 12.88 2.89 8.85
N ASN A 124 13.21 2.45 10.07
CA ASN A 124 14.49 2.73 10.69
C ASN A 124 15.60 1.90 10.04
N ARG A 125 16.55 2.57 9.39
CA ARG A 125 17.67 1.92 8.70
C ARG A 125 18.50 1.02 9.61
N LYS A 126 18.74 1.42 10.87
CA LYS A 126 19.53 0.60 11.82
C LYS A 126 18.83 -0.74 12.09
N VAL A 127 17.50 -0.72 12.25
CA VAL A 127 16.70 -1.93 12.44
C VAL A 127 16.68 -2.77 11.17
N LEU A 128 16.42 -2.13 10.02
CA LEU A 128 16.38 -2.80 8.71
C LEU A 128 17.69 -3.51 8.37
N THR A 129 18.85 -2.91 8.67
CA THR A 129 20.17 -3.51 8.39
C THR A 129 20.72 -4.34 9.54
N SER A 130 19.97 -4.50 10.64
CA SER A 130 20.41 -5.30 11.78
C SER A 130 20.44 -6.79 11.46
N ASP A 131 21.35 -7.52 12.09
CA ASP A 131 21.38 -8.98 12.03
C ASP A 131 20.07 -9.61 12.53
N ALA A 132 19.43 -9.00 13.53
CA ALA A 132 18.16 -9.47 14.07
C ALA A 132 17.04 -9.48 13.02
N PHE A 133 16.98 -8.48 12.14
CA PHE A 133 16.04 -8.46 11.02
C PHE A 133 16.51 -9.35 9.87
N GLN A 134 17.76 -9.18 9.41
CA GLN A 134 18.30 -9.85 8.21
C GLN A 134 18.39 -11.37 8.35
N LYS A 135 18.62 -11.87 9.57
CA LYS A 135 18.75 -13.31 9.87
C LYS A 135 17.51 -13.86 10.59
N SER A 136 16.44 -13.08 10.69
CA SER A 136 15.22 -13.47 11.40
C SER A 136 14.63 -14.76 10.84
N THR A 137 14.29 -15.69 11.73
CA THR A 137 13.54 -16.91 11.37
C THR A 137 12.03 -16.71 11.43
N HIS A 138 11.56 -15.56 11.92
CA HIS A 138 10.14 -15.22 12.01
C HIS A 138 9.49 -15.22 10.62
N PRO A 139 8.35 -15.93 10.41
CA PRO A 139 7.73 -16.06 9.09
C PRO A 139 7.41 -14.72 8.42
N VAL A 140 6.87 -13.76 9.17
CA VAL A 140 6.55 -12.43 8.65
C VAL A 140 7.82 -11.71 8.18
N HIS A 141 8.91 -11.74 8.96
CA HIS A 141 10.17 -11.08 8.57
C HIS A 141 10.77 -11.69 7.31
N LYS A 142 10.68 -13.02 7.14
CA LYS A 142 11.10 -13.69 5.90
C LYS A 142 10.31 -13.20 4.68
N HIS A 143 9.00 -13.02 4.84
CA HIS A 143 8.14 -12.47 3.79
C HIS A 143 8.46 -11.00 3.47
N LEU A 144 8.78 -10.19 4.48
CA LEU A 144 9.18 -8.79 4.29
C LEU A 144 10.42 -8.62 3.42
N ALA A 145 11.35 -9.59 3.42
CA ALA A 145 12.53 -9.56 2.56
C ALA A 145 12.20 -9.43 1.06
N THR A 146 11.00 -9.85 0.61
CA THR A 146 10.54 -9.63 -0.76
C THR A 146 10.29 -8.14 -1.05
N TRP A 147 9.65 -7.41 -0.14
CA TRP A 147 9.46 -5.96 -0.29
C TRP A 147 10.75 -5.18 -0.08
N VAL A 148 11.67 -5.61 0.78
CA VAL A 148 12.96 -4.92 0.94
C VAL A 148 13.72 -4.78 -0.38
N LYS A 149 13.58 -5.75 -1.30
CA LYS A 149 14.17 -5.70 -2.65
C LYS A 149 13.63 -4.57 -3.52
N ASN A 150 12.41 -4.10 -3.28
CA ASN A 150 11.73 -3.10 -4.12
C ASN A 150 11.94 -1.65 -3.65
N LEU A 151 12.45 -1.44 -2.43
CA LEU A 151 12.66 -0.13 -1.83
C LEU A 151 13.42 0.87 -2.74
N PRO A 152 14.48 0.48 -3.49
CA PRO A 152 15.18 1.42 -4.36
C PRO A 152 14.33 1.97 -5.52
N SER A 153 13.29 1.24 -5.92
CA SER A 153 12.36 1.58 -7.01
C SER A 153 10.98 2.02 -6.50
N ALA A 154 10.83 2.18 -5.19
CA ALA A 154 9.58 2.58 -4.58
C ALA A 154 9.48 4.11 -4.50
N GLY A 155 8.35 4.67 -4.94
CA GLY A 155 8.03 6.08 -4.90
C GLY A 155 6.90 6.38 -3.93
N PHE A 156 7.05 7.45 -3.16
CA PHE A 156 5.97 8.00 -2.35
C PHE A 156 5.02 8.84 -3.21
N MET A 157 3.76 8.94 -2.78
CA MET A 157 2.81 9.86 -3.40
C MET A 157 3.26 11.30 -3.22
N GLN A 158 2.81 12.17 -4.12
CA GLN A 158 3.09 13.59 -4.05
C GLN A 158 2.46 14.18 -2.77
N LEU A 159 3.27 14.91 -2.00
CA LEU A 159 2.79 15.59 -0.82
C LEU A 159 2.03 16.84 -1.24
N HIS A 160 0.71 16.83 -1.05
CA HIS A 160 -0.16 17.99 -1.28
C HIS A 160 -1.18 18.09 -0.15
N PRO A 161 -1.49 19.30 0.39
CA PRO A 161 -2.47 19.44 1.48
C PRO A 161 -3.85 18.84 1.16
N LYS A 162 -4.23 18.83 -0.13
CA LYS A 162 -5.49 18.26 -0.65
C LYS A 162 -5.34 16.84 -1.20
N HIS A 163 -4.24 16.16 -0.92
CA HIS A 163 -4.00 14.82 -1.48
C HIS A 163 -5.12 13.85 -1.10
N VAL A 164 -5.56 13.87 0.17
CA VAL A 164 -6.63 12.99 0.66
C VAL A 164 -7.94 13.26 -0.09
N ASP A 165 -8.33 14.53 -0.22
CA ASP A 165 -9.55 14.92 -0.96
C ASP A 165 -9.49 14.50 -2.44
N VAL A 166 -8.30 14.60 -3.05
CA VAL A 166 -8.06 14.16 -4.42
C VAL A 166 -8.16 12.64 -4.51
N GLU A 167 -7.47 11.89 -3.66
CA GLU A 167 -7.44 10.42 -3.69
C GLU A 167 -8.84 9.81 -3.52
N ASP A 168 -9.58 10.27 -2.52
CA ASP A 168 -10.93 9.76 -2.19
C ASP A 168 -11.92 9.97 -3.34
N GLN A 169 -11.83 11.11 -4.03
CA GLN A 169 -12.74 11.44 -5.14
C GLN A 169 -12.28 10.89 -6.49
N LEU A 170 -10.97 10.72 -6.68
CA LEU A 170 -10.39 10.24 -7.94
C LEU A 170 -10.68 8.75 -8.17
N ALA A 171 -10.59 7.92 -7.11
CA ALA A 171 -10.71 6.48 -7.25
C ALA A 171 -12.07 6.02 -7.86
N PRO A 172 -13.24 6.53 -7.42
CA PRO A 172 -14.52 6.19 -8.03
C PRO A 172 -14.62 6.55 -9.52
N VAL A 173 -14.03 7.67 -9.95
CA VAL A 173 -14.04 8.11 -11.35
C VAL A 173 -13.23 7.14 -12.22
N LEU A 174 -12.02 6.80 -11.79
CA LEU A 174 -11.16 5.86 -12.52
C LEU A 174 -11.75 4.44 -12.55
N ALA A 175 -12.44 4.02 -11.47
CA ALA A 175 -13.09 2.71 -11.39
C ALA A 175 -14.16 2.49 -12.48
N LYS A 176 -14.81 3.56 -12.98
CA LYS A 176 -15.75 3.47 -14.11
C LYS A 176 -15.07 2.93 -15.37
N ALA A 177 -13.83 3.33 -15.65
CA ALA A 177 -13.08 2.80 -16.78
C ALA A 177 -12.59 1.36 -16.55
N VAL A 178 -12.13 1.05 -15.33
CA VAL A 178 -11.68 -0.30 -14.98
C VAL A 178 -12.81 -1.33 -15.14
N THR A 179 -14.04 -0.93 -14.79
CA THR A 179 -15.24 -1.78 -14.92
C THR A 179 -15.91 -1.68 -16.30
N GLY A 180 -15.34 -0.93 -17.24
CA GLY A 180 -15.84 -0.80 -18.61
C GLY A 180 -17.10 0.05 -18.79
N GLN A 181 -17.51 0.82 -17.76
CA GLN A 181 -18.66 1.73 -17.85
C GLN A 181 -18.39 2.92 -18.79
N VAL A 182 -17.14 3.38 -18.84
CA VAL A 182 -16.67 4.46 -19.73
C VAL A 182 -15.31 4.10 -20.31
N SER A 183 -14.88 4.80 -21.36
CA SER A 183 -13.52 4.64 -21.88
C SER A 183 -12.48 5.19 -20.91
N ALA A 184 -11.24 4.68 -20.98
CA ALA A 184 -10.12 5.20 -20.19
C ALA A 184 -9.93 6.72 -20.42
N GLN A 185 -10.03 7.17 -21.67
CA GLN A 185 -9.91 8.58 -22.02
C GLN A 185 -11.00 9.44 -21.38
N ALA A 186 -12.25 8.96 -21.38
CA ALA A 186 -13.37 9.69 -20.76
C ALA A 186 -13.22 9.79 -19.24
N ALA A 187 -12.86 8.69 -18.57
CA ALA A 187 -12.61 8.71 -17.12
C ALA A 187 -11.44 9.63 -16.75
N LEU A 188 -10.37 9.65 -17.54
CA LEU A 188 -9.23 10.53 -17.30
C LEU A 188 -9.57 12.01 -17.52
N ALA A 189 -10.43 12.33 -18.49
CA ALA A 189 -10.90 13.69 -18.71
C ALA A 189 -11.80 14.17 -17.55
N GLU A 190 -12.73 13.33 -17.09
CA GLU A 190 -13.56 13.63 -15.90
C GLU A 190 -12.70 13.81 -14.65
N ALA A 191 -11.74 12.90 -14.44
CA ALA A 191 -10.78 12.97 -13.34
C ALA A 191 -9.94 14.25 -13.38
N ASP A 192 -9.50 14.69 -14.56
CA ASP A 192 -8.71 15.92 -14.72
C ASP A 192 -9.51 17.16 -14.30
N GLN A 193 -10.77 17.25 -14.71
CA GLN A 193 -11.68 18.33 -14.29
C GLN A 193 -11.92 18.33 -12.77
N LEU A 194 -12.19 17.14 -12.21
CA LEU A 194 -12.39 16.94 -10.78
C LEU A 194 -11.17 17.39 -9.97
N VAL A 195 -9.98 16.90 -10.32
CA VAL A 195 -8.75 17.24 -9.61
C VAL A 195 -8.47 18.74 -9.68
N ASN A 196 -8.60 19.36 -10.85
CA ASN A 196 -8.40 20.82 -10.98
C ASN A 196 -9.41 21.62 -10.14
N THR A 197 -10.66 21.16 -10.03
CA THR A 197 -11.67 21.79 -9.17
C THR A 197 -11.26 21.73 -7.71
N ILE A 198 -10.88 20.56 -7.20
CA ILE A 198 -10.40 20.38 -5.82
C ILE A 198 -9.20 21.27 -5.56
N LEU A 199 -8.22 21.28 -6.47
CA LEU A 199 -6.99 22.06 -6.32
C LEU A 199 -7.24 23.58 -6.30
N SER A 200 -8.26 24.08 -7.00
CA SER A 200 -8.59 25.51 -7.05
C SER A 200 -9.31 26.09 -5.82
N GLN A 201 -9.84 25.25 -4.92
CA GLN A 201 -10.53 25.68 -3.70
C GLN A 201 -9.61 26.34 -2.65
#